data_AF-A0A6G7ZJF6-F1
#
_entry.id   AF-A0A6G7ZJF6-F1
#
_cell.length_a   1.000
_cell.length_b   1.000
_cell.length_c   1.000
_cell.angle_alpha   90.00
_cell.angle_beta   90.00
_cell.angle_gamma   90.00
#
_symmetry.space_group_name_H-M   'P 1'
#
loop_
_entity.id
_entity.type
_entity.pdbx_description
1 polymer ?
#
loop_
_entity_poly.entity_id
_entity_poly.type
_entity_poly.pdbx_seq_one_letter_code
_entity_poly.pdbx_strand_id
1 'polypeptide(L)' 'MPERKAFPLRVDPALWAAVERLAATDLRSVNAEVECLLREALKARGVKLEAPKPVRRGRPPKGG' A
#
# COMPACT_ATOMS: atom_id res chain seq x y z
N MET A 1 10.40 7.38 9.04
CA MET A 1 9.43 6.47 8.37
C MET A 1 9.49 6.79 6.88
N PRO A 2 9.27 5.83 5.95
CA PRO A 2 9.10 6.21 4.55
C PRO A 2 8.00 7.27 4.49
N GLU A 3 8.26 8.36 3.78
CA GLU A 3 7.32 9.45 3.64
C GLU A 3 6.08 8.90 2.95
N ARG A 4 4.96 8.83 3.68
CA ARG A 4 3.69 8.37 3.13
C ARG A 4 2.91 9.59 2.68
N LYS A 5 2.62 9.66 1.39
CA LYS A 5 1.76 10.70 0.84
C LYS A 5 0.31 10.37 1.14
N ALA A 6 -0.32 11.11 2.05
CA ALA A 6 -1.77 11.07 2.22
C ALA A 6 -2.42 11.87 1.08
N PHE A 7 -3.39 11.26 0.39
CA PHE A 7 -4.10 11.89 -0.71
C PHE A 7 -5.59 11.53 -0.65
N PRO A 8 -6.51 12.50 -0.76
CA PRO A 8 -7.93 12.21 -0.85
C PRO A 8 -8.24 11.53 -2.19
N LEU A 9 -8.47 10.23 -2.16
CA LEU A 9 -8.80 9.45 -3.35
C LEU A 9 -10.32 9.47 -3.59
N ARG A 10 -10.74 9.96 -4.76
CA ARG A 10 -12.10 9.76 -5.24
C ARG A 10 -12.18 8.40 -5.92
N VAL A 11 -12.97 7.50 -5.35
CA VAL A 11 -13.11 6.12 -5.83
C VAL A 11 -14.58 5.74 -5.85
N ASP A 12 -14.97 4.95 -6.84
CA ASP A 12 -16.30 4.36 -6.87
C ASP A 12 -16.52 3.43 -5.65
N PRO A 13 -17.67 3.51 -4.95
CA PRO A 13 -17.90 2.70 -3.75
C PRO A 13 -17.87 1.19 -4.00
N ALA A 14 -18.34 0.71 -5.16
CA ALA A 14 -18.33 -0.71 -5.47
C ALA A 14 -16.91 -1.22 -5.74
N LEU A 15 -16.09 -0.40 -6.40
CA LEU A 15 -14.65 -0.66 -6.54
C LEU A 15 -13.96 -0.71 -5.18
N TRP A 16 -14.23 0.25 -4.30
CA TRP A 16 -13.63 0.27 -2.96
C TRP A 16 -14.00 -0.99 -2.15
N ALA A 17 -15.27 -1.38 -2.17
CA ALA A 17 -15.72 -2.61 -1.51
C ALA A 17 -15.02 -3.87 -2.06
N ALA A 18 -14.69 -3.91 -3.35
CA ALA A 18 -13.93 -5.02 -3.94
C ALA A 18 -12.49 -5.07 -3.41
N VAL A 19 -11.83 -3.91 -3.30
CA VAL A 19 -10.49 -3.80 -2.72
C VAL A 19 -10.50 -4.23 -1.25
N GLU A 20 -11.51 -3.84 -0.47
CA GLU A 20 -11.65 -4.25 0.94
C GLU A 20 -11.78 -5.77 1.09
N ARG A 21 -12.59 -6.42 0.25
CA ARG A 21 -12.73 -7.89 0.25
C ARG A 21 -11.43 -8.60 -0.12
N LEU A 22 -10.70 -8.07 -1.10
CA LEU A 22 -9.41 -8.63 -1.51
C LEU A 22 -8.38 -8.48 -0.38
N ALA A 23 -8.29 -7.30 0.23
CA ALA A 23 -7.40 -7.05 1.37
C ALA A 23 -7.69 -7.98 2.55
N ALA A 24 -8.97 -8.23 2.84
CA ALA A 24 -9.39 -9.16 3.89
C ALA A 24 -8.96 -10.61 3.59
N THR A 25 -9.07 -11.03 2.32
CA THR A 25 -8.63 -12.35 1.85
C THR A 25 -7.12 -12.52 1.99
N ASP A 26 -6.37 -11.47 1.67
CA ASP A 26 -4.91 -11.45 1.68
C ASP A 26 -4.29 -11.17 3.06
N LEU A 27 -5.11 -11.02 4.11
CA LEU A 27 -4.72 -10.66 5.48
C LEU A 27 -3.85 -9.39 5.52
N ARG A 28 -4.18 -8.41 4.68
CA ARG A 28 -3.49 -7.12 4.56
C ARG A 28 -4.39 -5.97 4.95
N SER A 29 -3.79 -4.83 5.28
CA SER A 29 -4.56 -3.59 5.37
C SER A 29 -4.99 -3.15 3.97
N VAL A 30 -6.13 -2.46 3.88
CA VAL A 30 -6.66 -1.94 2.62
C VAL A 30 -5.63 -1.04 1.91
N ASN A 31 -4.87 -0.23 2.65
CA ASN A 31 -3.81 0.60 2.07
C ASN A 31 -2.65 -0.22 1.49
N ALA A 32 -2.27 -1.33 2.14
CA ALA A 32 -1.22 -2.20 1.62
C ALA A 32 -1.70 -2.92 0.34
N GLU A 33 -2.99 -3.28 0.28
CA GLU A 33 -3.58 -3.88 -0.90
C GLU A 33 -3.64 -2.90 -2.08
N VAL A 34 -4.07 -1.65 -1.83
CA VAL A 34 -4.02 -0.57 -2.83
C VAL A 34 -2.59 -0.38 -3.37
N GLU A 35 -1.58 -0.38 -2.49
CA GLU A 35 -0.19 -0.26 -2.94
C GLU A 35 0.23 -1.44 -3.85
N CYS A 36 -0.16 -2.68 -3.50
CA CYS A 36 0.14 -3.86 -4.32
C CYS A 36 -0.47 -3.74 -5.72
N LEU A 37 -1.78 -3.46 -5.78
CA LEU A 37 -2.53 -3.30 -7.03
C LEU A 37 -1.94 -2.19 -7.91
N LEU A 38 -1.53 -1.07 -7.32
CA LEU A 38 -0.88 0.02 -8.06
C LEU A 38 0.47 -0.40 -8.63
N ARG A 39 1.29 -1.11 -7.85
CA ARG A 39 2.59 -1.61 -8.32
C ARG A 39 2.44 -2.62 -9.46
N GLU A 40 1.46 -3.51 -9.36
CA GLU A 40 1.14 -4.47 -10.41
C GLU A 40 0.65 -3.80 -11.69
N ALA A 41 -0.28 -2.84 -11.57
CA ALA A 41 -0.79 -2.08 -12.71
C ALA A 41 0.31 -1.27 -13.41
N LEU A 42 1.22 -0.66 -12.66
CA LEU A 42 2.39 0.06 -13.20
C LEU A 42 3.36 -0.90 -13.90
N LYS A 43 3.66 -2.05 -13.28
CA LYS A 43 4.50 -3.09 -13.88
C LYS A 43 3.90 -3.62 -15.19
N ALA A 44 2.60 -3.86 -15.24
CA ALA A 44 1.88 -4.30 -16.44
C ALA A 44 1.97 -3.27 -17.59
N ARG A 45 2.14 -1.99 -17.25
CA ARG A 45 2.36 -0.88 -18.20
C ARG A 45 3.84 -0.64 -18.52
N GLY A 46 4.74 -1.50 -18.03
CA GLY A 46 6.19 -1.37 -18.26
C GLY A 46 6.89 -0.34 -17.37
N VAL A 47 6.21 0.24 -16.37
CA VAL A 47 6.81 1.19 -15.43
C VAL A 47 7.57 0.42 -14.35
N LYS A 48 8.90 0.60 -14.30
CA LYS A 48 9.77 0.00 -13.30
C LYS A 48 9.79 0.87 -12.04
N LEU A 49 9.47 0.27 -10.90
CA LEU A 49 9.64 0.87 -9.58
C LEU A 49 10.82 0.22 -8.88
N GLU A 50 11.61 1.01 -8.15
CA GLU A 50 12.63 0.45 -7.28
C GLU A 50 12.00 -0.32 -6.12
N ALA A 51 12.73 -1.34 -5.63
CA ALA A 51 12.29 -2.12 -4.49
C ALA A 51 12.14 -1.20 -3.27
N PRO A 52 11.04 -1.31 -2.50
CA PRO A 52 10.86 -0.50 -1.32
C PRO A 52 12.01 -0.77 -0.32
N LYS A 53 12.65 0.29 0.16
CA LYS A 53 13.70 0.18 1.18
C LYS A 53 13.07 -0.45 2.43
N PRO A 54 13.59 -1.60 2.93
CA PRO A 54 12.96 -2.28 4.06
C PRO A 54 12.92 -1.35 5.26
N VAL A 55 11.71 -1.08 5.74
CA VAL A 55 11.53 -0.32 6.98
C VAL A 55 12.01 -1.23 8.11
N ARG A 56 13.11 -0.85 8.78
CA ARG A 56 13.58 -1.54 9.98
C ARG A 56 12.46 -1.47 11.02
N ARG A 57 11.71 -2.56 11.18
CA ARG A 57 10.77 -2.73 12.28
C ARG A 57 11.60 -3.05 13.51
N GLY A 58 11.74 -2.06 14.39
CA GLY A 58 12.48 -2.19 15.64
C GLY A 58 11.88 -1.28 16.70
N ARG A 59 11.84 -1.79 17.94
CA ARG A 59 11.39 -1.14 19.18
C ARG A 59 11.74 0.37 19.18
N PRO A 60 10.82 1.26 19.57
CA PRO A 60 11.15 2.68 19.73
C PRO A 60 12.37 2.82 20.66
N PRO A 61 13.33 3.71 20.36
CA PRO A 61 14.49 3.91 21.20
C PRO A 61 14.05 4.25 22.64
N LYS A 62 14.62 3.58 23.64
CA LYS A 62 14.46 3.98 25.04
C LYS A 62 15.22 5.29 25.23
N GLY A 63 14.50 6.40 25.31
CA GLY A 63 15.06 7.70 25.68
C GLY A 63 14.62 8.82 24.75
N GLY A 64 13.75 9.67 25.28
CA GLY A 64 13.28 10.94 24.75
C GLY A 64 12.42 11.60 25.81
#